data_AF-A0A0P9NHW5-F1
#
_entry.id   AF-A0A0P9NHW5-F1
#
_cell.length_a   1.000
_cell.length_b   1.000
_cell.length_c   1.000
_cell.angle_alpha   90.00
_cell.angle_beta   90.00
_cell.angle_gamma   90.00
#
_symmetry.space_group_name_H-M   'P 1'
#
loop_
_entity.id
_entity.type
_entity.pdbx_description
1 polymer ?
#
loop_
_entity_poly.entity_id
_entity_poly.type
_entity_poly.pdbx_seq_one_letter_code
_entity_poly.pdbx_strand_id
1 'polypeptide(L)'
;MRHRHGAGPMNPRLAAAKALAAVLSGKASLNSSLPTQLDKVEVRDRGLTQDLAFGTARWQPRLSALAAKLLQKPFKAADADVEALLLVGLYQLFYSRIPAHAAIGETVGCADKLKKPWAKGLLNAVLRNAQRDGEALLIDLEQDPVVRTAHPRWLQKALKAAWPEQWEAICAANNAHPPMILRVNRRHNSRDQYLELLNTAGLQASACTFSQDGIVLAEPCDVRSLPGFAEGWISVQDEAAQLAADLLELAPGQRVLDACCAPGGKTCHLLEVQPQLSGVVAVDLEAKRLVRVRENLDRLGLDAELIAADARETAQWWDGKPFQRILLDAPCSATGVI
;
A
#
# COMPACT_ATOMS: atom_id res chain seq x y z
N MET A 1 23.26 -4.58 -38.68
CA MET A 1 22.80 -4.13 -37.35
C MET A 1 21.29 -3.95 -37.38
N ARG A 2 20.53 -4.90 -36.81
CA ARG A 2 19.07 -4.76 -36.68
C ARG A 2 18.79 -3.93 -35.43
N HIS A 3 18.25 -2.74 -35.61
CA HIS A 3 17.73 -1.92 -34.51
C HIS A 3 16.71 -2.75 -33.72
N ARG A 4 17.00 -3.00 -32.44
CA ARG A 4 15.98 -3.43 -31.48
C ARG A 4 14.99 -2.27 -31.38
N HIS A 5 13.79 -2.43 -31.93
CA HIS A 5 12.66 -1.62 -31.48
C HIS A 5 12.53 -1.83 -29.98
N GLY A 6 12.98 -0.86 -29.19
CA GLY A 6 12.62 -0.78 -27.78
C GLY A 6 11.10 -0.80 -27.74
N ALA A 7 10.53 -1.80 -27.07
CA ALA A 7 9.09 -1.82 -26.83
C ALA A 7 8.75 -0.48 -26.15
N GLY A 8 7.82 0.28 -26.75
CA GLY A 8 7.34 1.52 -26.16
C GLY A 8 6.85 1.31 -24.72
N PRO A 9 6.66 2.39 -23.96
CA PRO A 9 6.28 2.32 -22.56
C PRO A 9 5.06 1.41 -22.36
N MET A 10 5.07 0.66 -21.27
CA MET A 10 4.04 -0.31 -20.97
C MET A 10 2.70 0.40 -20.71
N ASN A 11 1.63 -0.12 -21.28
CA ASN A 11 0.28 0.34 -20.99
C ASN A 11 -0.05 0.18 -19.48
N PRO A 12 -0.65 1.18 -18.82
CA PRO A 12 -1.01 1.12 -17.40
C PRO A 12 -1.87 -0.09 -17.01
N ARG A 13 -2.81 -0.49 -17.87
CA ARG A 13 -3.71 -1.63 -17.63
C ARG A 13 -2.91 -2.93 -17.64
N LEU A 14 -1.99 -3.06 -18.59
CA LEU A 14 -1.10 -4.21 -18.69
C LEU A 14 -0.15 -4.29 -17.48
N ALA A 15 0.39 -3.15 -17.04
CA ALA A 15 1.26 -3.09 -15.88
C ALA A 15 0.54 -3.49 -14.60
N ALA A 16 -0.66 -2.93 -14.35
CA ALA A 16 -1.51 -3.29 -13.23
C ALA A 16 -1.90 -4.78 -13.26
N ALA A 17 -2.35 -5.29 -14.42
CA ALA A 17 -2.73 -6.69 -14.59
C ALA A 17 -1.56 -7.65 -14.31
N LYS A 18 -0.33 -7.32 -14.73
CA LYS A 18 0.85 -8.15 -14.45
C LYS A 18 1.21 -8.19 -12.97
N ALA A 19 1.11 -7.06 -12.27
CA ALA A 19 1.31 -7.03 -10.82
C ALA A 19 0.24 -7.87 -10.10
N LEU A 20 -1.03 -7.66 -10.45
CA LEU A 20 -2.17 -8.39 -9.88
C LEU A 20 -2.12 -9.89 -10.16
N ALA A 21 -1.71 -10.32 -11.35
CA ALA A 21 -1.60 -11.75 -11.68
C ALA A 21 -0.64 -12.49 -10.74
N ALA A 22 0.44 -11.84 -10.30
CA ALA A 22 1.37 -12.42 -9.33
C ALA A 22 0.72 -12.55 -7.93
N VAL A 23 -0.11 -11.58 -7.55
CA VAL A 23 -0.87 -11.59 -6.29
C VAL A 23 -1.95 -12.67 -6.31
N LEU A 24 -2.78 -12.71 -7.36
CA LEU A 24 -3.83 -13.71 -7.54
C LEU A 24 -3.27 -15.14 -7.59
N SER A 25 -2.06 -15.31 -8.11
CA SER A 25 -1.36 -16.60 -8.13
C SER A 25 -0.65 -16.95 -6.81
N GLY A 26 -0.71 -16.10 -5.79
CA GLY A 26 -0.04 -16.30 -4.49
C GLY A 26 1.50 -16.23 -4.56
N LYS A 27 2.06 -15.63 -5.61
CA LYS A 27 3.52 -15.59 -5.84
C LYS A 27 4.20 -14.34 -5.28
N ALA A 28 3.43 -13.28 -5.02
CA ALA A 28 3.96 -11.99 -4.56
C ALA A 28 2.86 -11.15 -3.89
N SER A 29 3.26 -10.07 -3.20
CA SER A 29 2.36 -8.99 -2.80
C SER A 29 2.35 -7.87 -3.85
N LEU A 30 1.39 -6.95 -3.78
CA LEU A 30 1.45 -5.74 -4.63
C LEU A 30 2.70 -4.91 -4.33
N ASN A 31 3.11 -4.83 -3.06
CA ASN A 31 4.30 -4.08 -2.65
C ASN A 31 5.60 -4.60 -3.28
N SER A 32 5.68 -5.88 -3.62
CA SER A 32 6.85 -6.45 -4.32
C SER A 32 6.67 -6.52 -5.84
N SER A 33 5.46 -6.78 -6.33
CA SER A 33 5.22 -6.97 -7.77
C SER A 33 5.03 -5.66 -8.54
N LEU A 34 4.37 -4.65 -7.98
CA LEU A 34 4.02 -3.41 -8.66
C LEU A 34 5.22 -2.51 -9.01
N PRO A 35 6.23 -2.30 -8.13
CA PRO A 35 7.38 -1.45 -8.45
C PRO A 35 8.09 -1.87 -9.76
N THR A 36 8.29 -3.18 -9.95
CA THR A 36 8.92 -3.74 -11.16
C THR A 36 8.14 -3.49 -12.46
N GLN A 37 6.84 -3.19 -12.35
CA GLN A 37 6.01 -2.80 -13.48
C GLN A 37 6.00 -1.28 -13.68
N LEU A 38 5.99 -0.49 -12.60
CA LEU A 38 6.06 0.97 -12.66
C LEU A 38 7.33 1.49 -13.34
N ASP A 39 8.45 0.76 -13.19
CA ASP A 39 9.70 1.08 -13.90
C ASP A 39 9.60 0.98 -15.43
N LYS A 40 8.57 0.29 -15.94
CA LYS A 40 8.33 0.07 -17.37
C LYS A 40 7.23 0.96 -17.93
N VAL A 41 6.63 1.82 -17.10
CA VAL A 41 5.54 2.75 -17.45
C VAL A 41 6.09 4.18 -17.46
N GLU A 42 5.57 5.03 -18.35
CA GLU A 42 5.86 6.47 -18.34
C GLU A 42 5.56 7.10 -16.99
N VAL A 43 6.35 8.08 -16.57
CA VAL A 43 6.21 8.73 -15.24
C VAL A 43 4.79 9.27 -15.03
N ARG A 44 4.21 9.93 -16.05
CA ARG A 44 2.84 10.48 -16.00
C ARG A 44 1.75 9.42 -15.79
N ASP A 45 2.03 8.19 -16.17
CA ASP A 45 1.07 7.08 -16.18
C ASP A 45 1.23 6.15 -14.96
N ARG A 46 2.22 6.42 -14.09
CA ARG A 46 2.45 5.67 -12.85
C ARG A 46 1.29 5.79 -11.86
N GLY A 47 0.75 7.00 -11.69
CA GLY A 47 -0.40 7.25 -10.82
C GLY A 47 -1.62 6.44 -11.24
N LEU A 48 -1.93 6.43 -12.56
CA LEU A 48 -3.00 5.60 -13.10
C LEU A 48 -2.72 4.10 -12.88
N THR A 49 -1.49 3.65 -13.10
CA THR A 49 -1.13 2.24 -12.88
C THR A 49 -1.33 1.81 -11.42
N GLN A 50 -0.99 2.68 -10.47
CA GLN A 50 -1.19 2.45 -9.04
C GLN A 50 -2.68 2.40 -8.68
N ASP A 51 -3.48 3.38 -9.14
CA ASP A 51 -4.93 3.39 -8.95
C ASP A 51 -5.58 2.10 -9.46
N LEU A 52 -5.26 1.70 -10.70
CA LEU A 52 -5.77 0.46 -11.29
C LEU A 52 -5.36 -0.77 -10.48
N ALA A 53 -4.11 -0.87 -10.04
CA ALA A 53 -3.62 -2.03 -9.30
C ALA A 53 -4.26 -2.14 -7.90
N PHE A 54 -4.16 -1.08 -7.09
CA PHE A 54 -4.68 -1.07 -5.72
C PHE A 54 -6.20 -1.09 -5.69
N GLY A 55 -6.86 -0.33 -6.57
CA GLY A 55 -8.32 -0.30 -6.65
C GLY A 55 -8.91 -1.64 -7.10
N THR A 56 -8.28 -2.32 -8.07
CA THR A 56 -8.72 -3.67 -8.46
C THR A 56 -8.50 -4.68 -7.34
N ALA A 57 -7.38 -4.59 -6.60
CA ALA A 57 -7.13 -5.48 -5.46
C ALA A 57 -8.15 -5.27 -4.33
N ARG A 58 -8.45 -4.00 -3.99
CA ARG A 58 -9.45 -3.62 -2.99
C ARG A 58 -10.82 -4.21 -3.30
N TRP A 59 -11.27 -4.06 -4.54
CA TRP A 59 -12.59 -4.53 -4.97
C TRP A 59 -12.57 -5.96 -5.54
N GLN A 60 -11.47 -6.70 -5.39
CA GLN A 60 -11.27 -7.99 -6.06
C GLN A 60 -12.40 -9.00 -5.80
N PRO A 61 -12.90 -9.21 -4.56
CA PRO A 61 -13.96 -10.19 -4.34
C PRO A 61 -15.25 -9.84 -5.09
N ARG A 62 -15.58 -8.55 -5.15
CA ARG A 62 -16.76 -8.02 -5.85
C ARG A 62 -16.60 -8.12 -7.36
N LEU A 63 -15.48 -7.68 -7.90
CA LEU A 63 -15.17 -7.73 -9.33
C LEU A 63 -15.10 -9.19 -9.83
N SER A 64 -14.58 -10.11 -9.01
CA SER A 64 -14.49 -11.54 -9.37
C SER A 64 -15.86 -12.21 -9.37
N ALA A 65 -16.74 -11.87 -8.44
CA ALA A 65 -18.12 -12.36 -8.45
C ALA A 65 -18.89 -11.89 -9.70
N LEU A 66 -18.71 -10.62 -10.08
CA LEU A 66 -19.28 -10.08 -11.33
C LEU A 66 -18.69 -10.79 -12.56
N ALA A 67 -17.37 -10.97 -12.62
CA ALA A 67 -16.71 -11.70 -13.71
C ALA A 67 -17.26 -13.12 -13.83
N ALA A 68 -17.47 -13.83 -12.71
CA ALA A 68 -18.01 -15.18 -12.70
C ALA A 68 -19.46 -15.28 -13.23
N LYS A 69 -20.27 -14.22 -13.07
CA LYS A 69 -21.62 -14.15 -13.66
C LYS A 69 -21.59 -13.88 -15.16
N LEU A 70 -20.61 -13.12 -15.63
CA LEU A 70 -20.49 -12.71 -17.03
C LEU A 70 -19.75 -13.73 -17.90
N LEU A 71 -18.89 -14.55 -17.29
CA LEU A 71 -18.11 -15.59 -17.97
C LEU A 71 -18.94 -16.88 -18.11
N GLN A 72 -18.88 -17.50 -19.28
CA GLN A 72 -19.44 -18.84 -19.47
C GLN A 72 -18.64 -19.93 -18.75
N LYS A 73 -17.31 -19.74 -18.65
CA LYS A 73 -16.37 -20.65 -17.99
C LYS A 73 -15.31 -19.84 -17.25
N PRO A 74 -14.89 -20.28 -16.05
CA PRO A 74 -13.81 -19.62 -15.33
C PRO A 74 -12.47 -19.75 -16.07
N PHE A 75 -11.55 -18.83 -15.78
CA PHE A 75 -10.18 -18.93 -16.28
C PHE A 75 -9.43 -20.11 -15.64
N LYS A 76 -8.48 -20.66 -16.39
CA LYS A 76 -7.53 -21.65 -15.84
C LYS A 76 -6.40 -20.90 -15.13
N ALA A 77 -5.66 -21.58 -14.26
CA ALA A 77 -4.50 -21.00 -13.59
C ALA A 77 -3.43 -20.45 -14.56
N ALA A 78 -3.30 -21.04 -15.76
CA ALA A 78 -2.41 -20.54 -16.82
C ALA A 78 -2.86 -19.18 -17.42
N ASP A 79 -4.10 -18.77 -17.15
CA ASP A 79 -4.76 -17.57 -17.67
C ASP A 79 -5.05 -16.51 -16.60
N ALA A 80 -4.37 -16.59 -15.45
CA ALA A 80 -4.48 -15.61 -14.36
C ALA A 80 -4.11 -14.18 -14.79
N ASP A 81 -3.28 -14.01 -15.82
CA ASP A 81 -2.96 -12.71 -16.41
C ASP A 81 -4.13 -12.10 -17.21
N VAL A 82 -4.92 -12.94 -17.90
CA VAL A 82 -6.16 -12.52 -18.58
C VAL A 82 -7.25 -12.23 -17.57
N GLU A 83 -7.35 -13.04 -16.51
CA GLU A 83 -8.26 -12.78 -15.40
C GLU A 83 -7.95 -11.44 -14.73
N ALA A 84 -6.68 -11.20 -14.36
CA ALA A 84 -6.26 -9.92 -13.81
C ALA A 84 -6.58 -8.75 -14.73
N LEU A 85 -6.36 -8.90 -16.04
CA LEU A 85 -6.68 -7.88 -17.04
C LEU A 85 -8.19 -7.62 -17.15
N LEU A 86 -9.02 -8.68 -17.06
CA LEU A 86 -10.47 -8.55 -17.01
C LEU A 86 -10.90 -7.75 -15.77
N LEU A 87 -10.37 -8.10 -14.59
CA LEU A 87 -10.70 -7.41 -13.34
C LEU A 87 -10.29 -5.93 -13.38
N VAL A 88 -9.13 -5.60 -13.97
CA VAL A 88 -8.72 -4.21 -14.23
C VAL A 88 -9.70 -3.49 -15.16
N GLY A 89 -10.21 -4.18 -16.19
CA GLY A 89 -11.26 -3.65 -17.06
C GLY A 89 -12.56 -3.34 -16.32
N LEU A 90 -13.01 -4.28 -15.46
CA LEU A 90 -14.20 -4.10 -14.64
C LEU A 90 -14.01 -2.98 -13.62
N TYR A 91 -12.86 -2.90 -12.95
CA TYR A 91 -12.55 -1.81 -12.02
C TYR A 91 -12.73 -0.44 -12.68
N GLN A 92 -12.19 -0.28 -13.89
CA GLN A 92 -12.33 0.98 -14.62
C GLN A 92 -13.78 1.35 -14.91
N LEU A 93 -14.63 0.38 -15.27
CA LEU A 93 -16.03 0.63 -15.59
C LEU A 93 -16.85 1.09 -14.38
N PHE A 94 -16.55 0.57 -13.18
CA PHE A 94 -17.39 0.81 -12.00
C PHE A 94 -16.80 1.77 -10.97
N TYR A 95 -15.48 1.97 -10.97
CA TYR A 95 -14.78 2.70 -9.91
C TYR A 95 -13.84 3.80 -10.41
N SER A 96 -13.70 3.96 -11.73
CA SER A 96 -12.86 5.03 -12.30
C SER A 96 -13.71 6.05 -13.06
N ARG A 97 -13.11 7.22 -13.33
CA ARG A 97 -13.71 8.26 -14.18
C ARG A 97 -13.36 8.10 -15.66
N ILE A 98 -12.71 6.99 -16.05
CA ILE A 98 -12.30 6.75 -17.44
C ILE A 98 -13.54 6.44 -18.29
N PRO A 99 -13.73 7.11 -19.44
CA PRO A 99 -14.85 6.81 -20.34
C PRO A 99 -14.89 5.32 -20.73
N ALA A 100 -16.07 4.70 -20.65
CA ALA A 100 -16.23 3.26 -20.83
C ALA A 100 -15.62 2.73 -22.15
N HIS A 101 -15.78 3.47 -23.26
CA HIS A 101 -15.20 3.07 -24.55
C HIS A 101 -13.66 2.99 -24.51
N ALA A 102 -13.00 3.91 -23.80
CA ALA A 102 -11.56 3.94 -23.63
C ALA A 102 -11.11 2.84 -22.66
N ALA A 103 -11.81 2.66 -21.53
CA ALA A 103 -11.54 1.57 -20.58
C ALA A 103 -11.57 0.20 -21.25
N ILE A 104 -12.60 -0.07 -22.06
CA ILE A 104 -12.74 -1.34 -22.80
C ILE A 104 -11.66 -1.46 -23.87
N GLY A 105 -11.49 -0.45 -24.72
CA GLY A 105 -10.54 -0.48 -25.84
C GLY A 105 -9.10 -0.71 -25.37
N GLU A 106 -8.63 0.05 -24.39
CA GLU A 106 -7.28 -0.06 -23.82
C GLU A 106 -7.05 -1.42 -23.15
N THR A 107 -8.04 -1.90 -22.39
CA THR A 107 -7.96 -3.21 -21.72
C THR A 107 -7.89 -4.35 -22.73
N VAL A 108 -8.76 -4.34 -23.74
CA VAL A 108 -8.78 -5.36 -24.81
C VAL A 108 -7.50 -5.33 -25.64
N GLY A 109 -6.96 -4.14 -25.92
CA GLY A 109 -5.70 -3.96 -26.63
C GLY A 109 -4.50 -4.62 -25.95
N CYS A 110 -4.54 -4.80 -24.63
CA CYS A 110 -3.46 -5.44 -23.87
C CYS A 110 -3.35 -6.95 -24.10
N ALA A 111 -4.38 -7.63 -24.63
CA ALA A 111 -4.38 -9.08 -24.83
C ALA A 111 -3.26 -9.58 -25.77
N ASP A 112 -2.92 -8.81 -26.82
CA ASP A 112 -1.80 -9.16 -27.69
C ASP A 112 -0.46 -9.13 -26.95
N LYS A 113 -0.29 -8.17 -26.04
CA LYS A 113 0.94 -8.00 -25.26
C LYS A 113 1.08 -9.08 -24.19
N LEU A 114 -0.01 -9.73 -23.80
CA LEU A 114 -0.02 -10.98 -23.01
C LEU A 114 0.25 -12.23 -23.86
N LYS A 115 0.44 -12.10 -25.18
CA LYS A 115 0.55 -13.21 -26.14
C LYS A 115 -0.70 -14.12 -26.15
N LYS A 116 -1.87 -13.53 -25.87
CA LYS A 116 -3.17 -14.23 -25.81
C LYS A 116 -4.21 -13.52 -26.69
N PRO A 117 -4.01 -13.45 -28.02
CA PRO A 117 -4.91 -12.74 -28.91
C PRO A 117 -6.34 -13.30 -28.90
N TRP A 118 -6.51 -14.60 -28.58
CA TRP A 118 -7.81 -15.24 -28.39
C TRP A 118 -8.68 -14.54 -27.33
N ALA A 119 -8.05 -13.92 -26.32
CA ALA A 119 -8.75 -13.27 -25.22
C ALA A 119 -9.40 -11.95 -25.63
N LYS A 120 -9.05 -11.35 -26.78
CA LYS A 120 -9.61 -10.06 -27.22
C LYS A 120 -11.13 -10.09 -27.33
N GLY A 121 -11.65 -11.09 -28.06
CA GLY A 121 -13.08 -11.25 -28.27
C GLY A 121 -13.81 -11.49 -26.95
N LEU A 122 -13.24 -12.33 -26.10
CA LEU A 122 -13.77 -12.63 -24.77
C LEU A 122 -13.83 -11.37 -23.89
N LEU A 123 -12.69 -10.67 -23.71
CA LEU A 123 -12.60 -9.46 -22.89
C LEU A 123 -13.57 -8.39 -23.40
N ASN A 124 -13.62 -8.15 -24.72
CA ASN A 124 -14.53 -7.17 -25.28
C ASN A 124 -16.00 -7.54 -25.02
N ALA A 125 -16.38 -8.79 -25.26
CA ALA A 125 -17.75 -9.25 -25.04
C ALA A 125 -18.15 -9.14 -23.55
N VAL A 126 -17.30 -9.62 -22.65
CA VAL A 126 -17.56 -9.59 -21.20
C VAL A 126 -17.66 -8.15 -20.69
N LEU A 127 -16.73 -7.27 -21.06
CA LEU A 127 -16.74 -5.88 -20.61
C LEU A 127 -17.91 -5.08 -21.22
N ARG A 128 -18.32 -5.38 -22.45
CA ARG A 128 -19.52 -4.77 -23.06
C ARG A 128 -20.80 -5.24 -22.37
N ASN A 129 -20.88 -6.52 -22.00
CA ASN A 129 -21.99 -7.02 -21.20
C ASN A 129 -22.00 -6.38 -19.80
N ALA A 130 -20.83 -6.23 -19.16
CA ALA A 130 -20.70 -5.52 -17.89
C ALA A 130 -21.16 -4.06 -18.00
N GLN A 131 -20.80 -3.37 -19.10
CA GLN A 131 -21.22 -1.99 -19.35
C GLN A 131 -22.76 -1.86 -19.42
N ARG A 132 -23.45 -2.86 -20.00
CA ARG A 132 -24.91 -2.82 -20.20
C ARG A 132 -25.69 -3.28 -18.97
N ASP A 133 -25.29 -4.41 -18.39
CA ASP A 133 -26.09 -5.14 -17.40
C ASP A 133 -25.41 -5.20 -16.02
N GLY A 134 -24.18 -4.70 -15.89
CA GLY A 134 -23.33 -4.94 -14.73
C GLY A 134 -23.81 -4.28 -13.44
N GLU A 135 -24.41 -3.09 -13.49
CA GLU A 135 -24.96 -2.45 -12.29
C GLU A 135 -26.12 -3.28 -11.71
N ALA A 136 -27.04 -3.75 -12.54
CA ALA A 136 -28.14 -4.62 -12.12
C ALA A 136 -27.63 -5.96 -11.56
N LEU A 137 -26.62 -6.55 -12.21
CA LEU A 137 -25.97 -7.77 -11.71
C LEU A 137 -25.27 -7.55 -10.36
N LEU A 138 -24.63 -6.40 -10.15
CA LEU A 138 -23.99 -6.07 -8.88
C LEU A 138 -25.01 -5.94 -7.75
N ILE A 139 -26.15 -5.30 -7.98
CA ILE A 139 -27.24 -5.19 -7.00
C ILE A 139 -27.72 -6.59 -6.55
N ASP A 140 -27.90 -7.53 -7.50
CA ASP A 140 -28.27 -8.91 -7.17
C ASP A 140 -27.16 -9.62 -6.35
N LEU A 141 -25.90 -9.44 -6.75
CA LEU A 141 -24.75 -10.08 -6.12
C LEU A 141 -24.46 -9.54 -4.71
N GLU A 142 -24.83 -8.30 -4.39
CA GLU A 142 -24.67 -7.69 -3.06
C GLU A 142 -25.47 -8.39 -1.95
N GLN A 143 -26.37 -9.31 -2.29
CA GLN A 143 -26.98 -10.23 -1.31
C GLN A 143 -25.94 -11.12 -0.63
N ASP A 144 -24.80 -11.42 -1.30
CA ASP A 144 -23.65 -12.05 -0.66
C ASP A 144 -22.81 -10.97 0.07
N PRO A 145 -22.67 -11.05 1.41
CA PRO A 145 -21.84 -10.13 2.17
C PRO A 145 -20.38 -10.02 1.68
N VAL A 146 -19.82 -11.06 1.06
CA VAL A 146 -18.48 -11.04 0.44
C VAL A 146 -18.40 -10.03 -0.69
N VAL A 147 -19.43 -9.97 -1.53
CA VAL A 147 -19.50 -9.03 -2.64
C VAL A 147 -19.79 -7.64 -2.11
N ARG A 148 -20.76 -7.51 -1.19
CA ARG A 148 -21.17 -6.22 -0.63
C ARG A 148 -20.02 -5.49 0.05
N THR A 149 -19.28 -6.20 0.89
CA THR A 149 -18.20 -5.60 1.68
C THR A 149 -16.83 -5.71 1.01
N ALA A 150 -16.69 -6.48 -0.07
CA ALA A 150 -15.40 -6.80 -0.69
C ALA A 150 -14.37 -7.44 0.27
N HIS A 151 -14.83 -8.20 1.27
CA HIS A 151 -13.98 -8.91 2.24
C HIS A 151 -14.24 -10.42 2.20
N PRO A 152 -13.22 -11.29 2.38
CA PRO A 152 -13.44 -12.74 2.40
C PRO A 152 -14.25 -13.18 3.62
N ARG A 153 -14.99 -14.30 3.49
CA ARG A 153 -15.90 -14.81 4.54
C ARG A 153 -15.23 -15.01 5.89
N TRP A 154 -13.99 -15.49 5.92
CA TRP A 154 -13.26 -15.73 7.17
C TRP A 154 -13.01 -14.41 7.93
N LEU A 155 -12.66 -13.34 7.21
CA LEU A 155 -12.35 -12.05 7.82
C LEU A 155 -13.63 -11.39 8.33
N GLN A 156 -14.72 -11.46 7.56
CA GLN A 156 -16.01 -10.97 8.05
C GLN A 156 -16.46 -11.71 9.32
N LYS A 157 -16.25 -13.03 9.40
CA LYS A 157 -16.57 -13.79 10.62
C LYS A 157 -15.71 -13.33 11.80
N ALA A 158 -14.41 -13.10 11.58
CA ALA A 158 -13.52 -12.59 12.63
C ALA A 158 -13.92 -11.19 13.10
N LEU A 159 -14.20 -10.28 12.16
CA LEU A 159 -14.65 -8.92 12.47
C LEU A 159 -16.00 -8.92 13.20
N LYS A 160 -16.98 -9.73 12.77
CA LYS A 160 -18.28 -9.87 13.45
C LYS A 160 -18.15 -10.42 14.87
N ALA A 161 -17.22 -11.34 15.08
CA ALA A 161 -17.01 -11.93 16.41
C ALA A 161 -16.37 -10.92 17.38
N ALA A 162 -15.44 -10.10 16.89
CA ALA A 162 -14.73 -9.11 17.71
C ALA A 162 -15.49 -7.78 17.86
N TRP A 163 -16.18 -7.33 16.81
CA TRP A 163 -16.90 -6.06 16.73
C TRP A 163 -18.29 -6.23 16.08
N PRO A 164 -19.26 -6.87 16.78
CA PRO A 164 -20.56 -7.21 16.20
C PRO A 164 -21.36 -6.03 15.66
N GLU A 165 -21.20 -4.85 16.26
CA GLU A 165 -21.92 -3.62 15.88
C GLU A 165 -21.13 -2.77 14.86
N GLN A 166 -19.81 -2.91 14.79
CA GLN A 166 -18.96 -2.05 13.96
C GLN A 166 -18.36 -2.74 12.72
N TRP A 167 -18.50 -4.05 12.56
CA TRP A 167 -17.81 -4.79 11.48
C TRP A 167 -18.09 -4.24 10.07
N GLU A 168 -19.29 -3.74 9.79
CA GLU A 168 -19.61 -3.13 8.48
C GLU A 168 -18.92 -1.79 8.30
N ALA A 169 -18.86 -0.97 9.35
CA ALA A 169 -18.14 0.29 9.34
C ALA A 169 -16.63 0.07 9.17
N ILE A 170 -16.07 -0.98 9.80
CA ILE A 170 -14.67 -1.39 9.60
C ILE A 170 -14.43 -1.80 8.15
N CYS A 171 -15.28 -2.66 7.56
CA CYS A 171 -15.16 -3.03 6.15
C CYS A 171 -15.29 -1.82 5.21
N ALA A 172 -16.17 -0.86 5.54
CA ALA A 172 -16.31 0.37 4.77
C ALA A 172 -15.05 1.26 4.87
N ALA A 173 -14.47 1.39 6.06
CA ALA A 173 -13.23 2.13 6.28
C ALA A 173 -12.04 1.50 5.53
N ASN A 174 -11.90 0.17 5.57
CA ASN A 174 -10.89 -0.58 4.81
C ASN A 174 -11.01 -0.36 3.28
N ASN A 175 -12.23 -0.12 2.79
CA ASN A 175 -12.47 0.15 1.37
C ASN A 175 -12.35 1.64 0.99
N ALA A 176 -12.21 2.54 1.97
CA ALA A 176 -12.05 3.95 1.69
C ALA A 176 -10.67 4.23 1.05
N HIS A 177 -10.53 5.41 0.44
CA HIS A 177 -9.20 5.84 0.02
C HIS A 177 -8.36 6.15 1.27
N PRO A 178 -7.15 5.59 1.42
CA PRO A 178 -6.34 5.82 2.60
C PRO A 178 -5.91 7.29 2.65
N PRO A 179 -5.96 7.95 3.83
CA PRO A 179 -5.41 9.28 4.00
C PRO A 179 -3.88 9.25 3.86
N MET A 180 -3.28 10.34 3.37
CA MET A 180 -1.82 10.51 3.43
C MET A 180 -1.45 11.20 4.73
N ILE A 181 -0.95 10.41 5.68
CA ILE A 181 -0.55 10.89 7.00
C ILE A 181 0.97 11.05 7.04
N LEU A 182 1.36 12.20 7.57
CA LEU A 182 2.73 12.64 7.73
C LEU A 182 3.10 12.67 9.22
N ARG A 183 4.38 12.45 9.51
CA ARG A 183 4.99 12.66 10.83
C ARG A 183 6.03 13.75 10.73
N VAL A 184 5.82 14.83 11.48
CA VAL A 184 6.78 15.94 11.58
C VAL A 184 7.97 15.52 12.42
N ASN A 185 9.18 15.79 11.93
CA ASN A 185 10.39 15.58 12.69
C ASN A 185 10.58 16.74 13.69
N ARG A 186 10.35 16.46 14.97
CA ARG A 186 10.42 17.43 16.09
C ARG A 186 11.77 18.14 16.20
N ARG A 187 12.85 17.60 15.60
CA ARG A 187 14.18 18.22 15.60
C ARG A 187 14.26 19.45 14.68
N HIS A 188 13.32 19.59 13.74
CA HIS A 188 13.31 20.69 12.77
C HIS A 188 12.13 21.64 12.98
N ASN A 189 10.93 21.12 13.22
CA ASN A 189 9.71 21.93 13.32
C ASN A 189 8.76 21.33 14.36
N SER A 190 7.96 22.18 14.99
CA SER A 190 6.72 21.72 15.64
C SER A 190 5.67 21.37 14.58
N ARG A 191 4.67 20.56 14.96
CA ARG A 191 3.53 20.24 14.08
C ARG A 191 2.85 21.49 13.53
N ASP A 192 2.59 22.46 14.40
CA ASP A 192 1.87 23.67 14.04
C ASP A 192 2.70 24.58 13.11
N GLN A 193 4.03 24.63 13.31
CA GLN A 193 4.93 25.32 12.37
C GLN A 193 4.93 24.65 10.99
N TYR A 194 4.93 23.32 10.96
CA TYR A 194 4.92 22.59 9.68
C TYR A 194 3.57 22.70 8.95
N LEU A 195 2.45 22.77 9.68
CA LEU A 195 1.13 23.08 9.09
C LEU A 195 1.13 24.44 8.38
N GLU A 196 1.76 25.46 8.95
CA GLU A 196 1.89 26.78 8.30
C GLU A 196 2.76 26.71 7.04
N LEU A 197 3.84 25.91 7.04
CA LEU A 197 4.65 25.66 5.85
C LEU A 197 3.83 24.99 4.73
N LEU A 198 3.00 24.00 5.07
CA LEU A 198 2.11 23.35 4.10
C LEU A 198 1.08 24.33 3.53
N ASN A 199 0.45 25.15 4.39
CA ASN A 199 -0.50 26.16 3.98
C ASN A 199 0.14 27.19 3.02
N THR A 200 1.35 27.65 3.34
CA THR A 200 2.14 28.55 2.47
C THR A 200 2.46 27.91 1.12
N ALA A 201 2.70 26.59 1.09
CA ALA A 201 2.92 25.82 -0.13
C ALA A 201 1.62 25.48 -0.88
N GLY A 202 0.46 25.93 -0.40
CA GLY A 202 -0.85 25.65 -1.00
C GLY A 202 -1.37 24.23 -0.75
N LEU A 203 -0.78 23.50 0.20
CA LEU A 203 -1.17 22.15 0.58
C LEU A 203 -2.10 22.20 1.79
N GLN A 204 -3.38 21.87 1.58
CA GLN A 204 -4.38 21.80 2.64
C GLN A 204 -4.14 20.57 3.52
N ALA A 205 -4.07 20.79 4.84
CA ALA A 205 -3.79 19.74 5.81
C ALA A 205 -4.35 20.11 7.19
N SER A 206 -4.56 19.11 8.03
CA SER A 206 -4.97 19.29 9.43
C SER A 206 -4.14 18.43 10.36
N ALA A 207 -4.09 18.81 11.63
CA ALA A 207 -3.49 17.96 12.66
C ALA A 207 -4.22 16.61 12.78
N CYS A 208 -3.47 15.57 13.11
CA CYS A 208 -3.99 14.29 13.55
C CYS A 208 -4.73 14.41 14.90
N THR A 209 -5.60 13.45 15.20
CA THR A 209 -6.46 13.48 16.41
C THR A 209 -5.68 13.11 17.66
N PHE A 210 -4.84 12.07 17.55
CA PHE A 210 -4.13 11.42 18.65
C PHE A 210 -2.63 11.65 18.58
N SER A 211 -2.03 11.66 17.39
CA SER A 211 -0.58 11.90 17.26
C SER A 211 -0.24 13.37 17.42
N GLN A 212 0.72 13.66 18.30
CA GLN A 212 1.26 15.01 18.51
C GLN A 212 2.09 15.50 17.31
N ASP A 213 2.65 14.58 16.51
CA ASP A 213 3.46 14.89 15.32
C ASP A 213 2.70 14.71 14.01
N GLY A 214 1.49 14.18 14.11
CA GLY A 214 0.72 13.72 12.96
C GLY A 214 0.05 14.86 12.24
N ILE A 215 0.14 14.84 10.91
CA ILE A 215 -0.60 15.71 10.00
C ILE A 215 -1.29 14.84 8.96
N VAL A 216 -2.56 15.06 8.71
CA VAL A 216 -3.29 14.46 7.58
C VAL A 216 -3.42 15.48 6.46
N LEU A 217 -2.97 15.12 5.26
CA LEU A 217 -3.21 15.92 4.07
C LEU A 217 -4.65 15.74 3.59
N ALA A 218 -5.29 16.83 3.14
CA ALA A 218 -6.61 16.77 2.51
C ALA A 218 -6.56 15.98 1.19
N GLU A 219 -5.48 16.14 0.43
CA GLU A 219 -5.21 15.38 -0.80
C GLU A 219 -3.79 14.81 -0.77
N PRO A 220 -3.60 13.52 -1.07
CA PRO A 220 -2.26 12.92 -1.20
C PRO A 220 -1.46 13.58 -2.33
N CYS A 221 -0.16 13.76 -2.11
CA CYS A 221 0.75 14.33 -3.10
C CYS A 221 2.04 13.51 -3.22
N ASP A 222 2.89 13.89 -4.17
CA ASP A 222 4.24 13.31 -4.27
C ASP A 222 5.06 13.79 -3.06
N VAL A 223 5.70 12.86 -2.35
CA VAL A 223 6.54 13.18 -1.19
C VAL A 223 7.63 14.21 -1.52
N ARG A 224 8.09 14.27 -2.77
CA ARG A 224 9.10 15.22 -3.25
C ARG A 224 8.58 16.66 -3.34
N SER A 225 7.26 16.85 -3.34
CA SER A 225 6.63 18.17 -3.27
C SER A 225 6.42 18.67 -1.85
N LEU A 226 6.64 17.83 -0.83
CA LEU A 226 6.51 18.23 0.57
C LEU A 226 7.71 19.10 0.99
N PRO A 227 7.49 20.28 1.60
CA PRO A 227 8.56 21.13 2.09
C PRO A 227 9.50 20.39 3.04
N GLY A 228 10.80 20.40 2.78
CA GLY A 228 11.78 19.79 3.68
C GLY A 228 11.85 18.25 3.65
N PHE A 229 11.20 17.57 2.69
CA PHE A 229 11.21 16.09 2.66
C PHE A 229 12.60 15.50 2.44
N ALA A 230 13.38 16.08 1.51
CA ALA A 230 14.73 15.63 1.23
C ALA A 230 15.70 15.93 2.40
N GLU A 231 15.40 17.00 3.14
CA GLU A 231 16.12 17.51 4.30
C GLU A 231 15.70 16.82 5.61
N GLY A 232 14.75 15.88 5.56
CA GLY A 232 14.36 15.08 6.71
C GLY A 232 13.40 15.74 7.69
N TRP A 233 12.69 16.80 7.29
CA TRP A 233 11.76 17.52 8.17
C TRP A 233 10.44 16.79 8.40
N ILE A 234 10.12 15.85 7.50
CA ILE A 234 8.84 15.13 7.47
C ILE A 234 9.07 13.70 6.98
N SER A 235 8.23 12.77 7.44
CA SER A 235 8.15 11.40 6.95
C SER A 235 6.71 10.98 6.70
N VAL A 236 6.47 10.02 5.82
CA VAL A 236 5.14 9.40 5.64
C VAL A 236 5.01 8.26 6.64
N GLN A 237 4.03 8.35 7.54
CA GLN A 237 3.76 7.31 8.54
C GLN A 237 2.32 7.44 9.04
N ASP A 238 1.60 6.33 9.10
CA ASP A 238 0.24 6.29 9.65
C ASP A 238 0.17 6.78 11.10
N GLU A 239 -0.93 7.44 11.47
CA GLU A 239 -1.12 8.05 12.79
C GLU A 239 -0.97 7.03 13.93
N ALA A 240 -1.55 5.84 13.80
CA ALA A 240 -1.49 4.84 14.86
C ALA A 240 -0.04 4.36 15.11
N ALA A 241 0.77 4.29 14.05
CA ALA A 241 2.18 3.93 14.17
C ALA A 241 3.04 5.00 14.85
N GLN A 242 2.61 6.27 14.81
CA GLN A 242 3.31 7.38 15.49
C GLN A 242 3.10 7.34 17.02
N LEU A 243 1.99 6.76 17.50
CA LEU A 243 1.71 6.70 18.94
C LEU A 243 2.74 5.86 19.72
N ALA A 244 3.41 4.93 19.04
CA ALA A 244 4.36 4.01 19.67
C ALA A 244 5.50 4.72 20.42
N ALA A 245 6.07 5.79 19.84
CA ALA A 245 7.23 6.45 20.44
C ALA A 245 6.91 7.16 21.77
N ASP A 246 5.78 7.88 21.81
CA ASP A 246 5.34 8.56 23.03
C ASP A 246 4.90 7.57 24.12
N LEU A 247 4.28 6.43 23.75
CA LEU A 247 3.92 5.35 24.68
C LEU A 247 5.13 4.64 25.29
N LEU A 248 6.31 4.74 24.67
CA LEU A 248 7.53 4.14 25.19
C LEU A 248 8.17 4.93 26.34
N GLU A 249 7.72 6.16 26.62
CA GLU A 249 8.23 7.00 27.71
C GLU A 249 9.77 7.06 27.73
N LEU A 250 10.35 7.49 26.60
CA LEU A 250 11.79 7.56 26.39
C LEU A 250 12.45 8.63 27.26
N ALA A 251 13.62 8.34 27.81
CA ALA A 251 14.43 9.27 28.62
C ALA A 251 15.88 9.34 28.12
N PRO A 252 16.60 10.46 28.36
CA PRO A 252 18.01 10.59 28.03
C PRO A 252 18.87 9.44 28.60
N GLY A 253 19.87 9.01 27.83
CA GLY A 253 20.80 7.95 28.19
C GLY A 253 20.27 6.53 28.05
N GLN A 254 18.98 6.33 27.75
CA GLN A 254 18.41 5.00 27.54
C GLN A 254 18.94 4.35 26.26
N ARG A 255 19.21 3.05 26.34
CA ARG A 255 19.44 2.15 25.21
C ARG A 255 18.12 1.47 24.86
N VAL A 256 17.72 1.57 23.60
CA VAL A 256 16.42 1.13 23.13
C VAL A 256 16.58 0.05 22.06
N LEU A 257 15.71 -0.95 22.09
CA LEU A 257 15.57 -1.95 21.04
C LEU A 257 14.32 -1.65 20.21
N ASP A 258 14.45 -1.66 18.88
CA ASP A 258 13.34 -1.73 17.95
C ASP A 258 13.39 -3.08 17.20
N ALA A 259 12.52 -4.01 17.57
CA ALA A 259 12.46 -5.35 17.00
C ALA A 259 11.39 -5.44 15.91
N CYS A 260 11.76 -6.05 14.78
CA CYS A 260 10.99 -6.09 13.53
C CYS A 260 10.84 -4.70 12.89
N CYS A 261 11.96 -3.97 12.86
CA CYS A 261 11.96 -2.53 12.65
C CYS A 261 11.62 -2.07 11.21
N ALA A 262 11.79 -2.92 10.19
CA ALA A 262 11.74 -2.45 8.81
C ALA A 262 10.30 -2.05 8.39
N PRO A 263 10.10 -0.89 7.73
CA PRO A 263 11.09 -0.08 7.00
C PRO A 263 11.76 1.06 7.80
N GLY A 264 11.68 1.07 9.13
CA GLY A 264 12.44 1.99 9.99
C GLY A 264 11.68 3.23 10.44
N GLY A 265 10.39 3.36 10.10
CA GLY A 265 9.59 4.51 10.47
C GLY A 265 9.57 4.75 11.99
N LYS A 266 9.31 3.69 12.78
CA LYS A 266 9.30 3.77 14.24
C LYS A 266 10.72 3.97 14.80
N THR A 267 11.73 3.27 14.27
CA THR A 267 13.16 3.48 14.63
C THR A 267 13.55 4.95 14.56
N CYS A 268 13.24 5.59 13.42
CA CYS A 268 13.53 7.01 13.24
C CYS A 268 12.72 7.88 14.21
N HIS A 269 11.45 7.53 14.48
CA HIS A 269 10.60 8.28 15.41
C HIS A 269 11.19 8.28 16.83
N LEU A 270 11.70 7.15 17.31
CA LEU A 270 12.32 7.04 18.63
C LEU A 270 13.50 8.03 18.77
N LEU A 271 14.33 8.13 17.73
CA LEU A 271 15.48 9.03 17.69
C LEU A 271 15.09 10.51 17.52
N GLU A 272 13.97 10.79 16.87
CA GLU A 272 13.42 12.16 16.75
C GLU A 272 12.79 12.64 18.06
N VAL A 273 12.06 11.77 18.76
CA VAL A 273 11.40 12.08 20.04
C VAL A 273 12.40 12.24 21.17
N GLN A 274 13.45 11.42 21.20
CA GLN A 274 14.51 11.52 22.20
C GLN A 274 15.91 11.51 21.55
N PRO A 275 16.46 12.69 21.19
CA PRO A 275 17.78 12.79 20.58
C PRO A 275 18.95 12.40 21.52
N GLN A 276 18.70 12.28 22.83
CA GLN A 276 19.73 11.97 23.83
C GLN A 276 19.74 10.49 24.26
N LEU A 277 19.15 9.58 23.49
CA LEU A 277 19.31 8.14 23.72
C LEU A 277 20.79 7.74 23.63
N SER A 278 21.22 6.76 24.44
CA SER A 278 22.59 6.23 24.33
C SER A 278 22.79 5.36 23.08
N GLY A 279 21.70 4.85 22.52
CA GLY A 279 21.70 4.17 21.23
C GLY A 279 20.38 3.44 20.97
N VAL A 280 20.07 3.26 19.69
CA VAL A 280 18.97 2.40 19.22
C VAL A 280 19.58 1.21 18.48
N VAL A 281 19.20 0.00 18.88
CA VAL A 281 19.47 -1.22 18.13
C VAL A 281 18.19 -1.61 17.41
N ALA A 282 18.26 -1.68 16.08
CA ALA A 282 17.12 -2.02 15.24
C ALA A 282 17.37 -3.36 14.56
N VAL A 283 16.51 -4.34 14.84
CA VAL A 283 16.66 -5.72 14.37
C VAL A 283 15.52 -6.07 13.42
N ASP A 284 15.84 -6.64 12.27
CA ASP A 284 14.87 -7.22 11.35
C ASP A 284 15.42 -8.53 10.77
N LEU A 285 14.53 -9.46 10.41
CA LEU A 285 14.90 -10.79 9.93
C LEU A 285 15.64 -10.72 8.60
N GLU A 286 15.27 -9.79 7.72
CA GLU A 286 15.75 -9.75 6.33
C GLU A 286 16.69 -8.57 6.07
N ALA A 287 17.95 -8.86 5.76
CA ALA A 287 18.95 -7.83 5.41
C ALA A 287 18.49 -6.91 4.26
N LYS A 288 17.70 -7.43 3.30
CA LYS A 288 17.13 -6.63 2.20
C LYS A 288 16.17 -5.56 2.69
N ARG A 289 15.42 -5.81 3.77
CA ARG A 289 14.47 -4.84 4.34
C ARG A 289 15.20 -3.73 5.11
N LEU A 290 16.36 -4.04 5.70
CA LEU A 290 17.21 -3.07 6.39
C LEU A 290 17.83 -2.01 5.46
N VAL A 291 17.94 -2.27 4.16
CA VAL A 291 18.38 -1.25 3.17
C VAL A 291 17.49 -0.01 3.27
N ARG A 292 16.17 -0.20 3.33
CA ARG A 292 15.21 0.90 3.45
C ARG A 292 15.26 1.60 4.82
N VAL A 293 15.63 0.87 5.87
CA VAL A 293 15.86 1.45 7.20
C VAL A 293 17.05 2.40 7.15
N ARG A 294 18.16 1.96 6.55
CA ARG A 294 19.37 2.79 6.37
C ARG A 294 19.07 4.02 5.51
N GLU A 295 18.38 3.88 4.38
CA GLU A 295 17.96 5.02 3.54
C GLU A 295 17.15 6.07 4.32
N ASN A 296 16.24 5.64 5.20
CA ASN A 296 15.47 6.55 6.05
C ASN A 296 16.33 7.23 7.13
N LEU A 297 17.22 6.49 7.79
CA LEU A 297 18.16 7.04 8.77
C LEU A 297 19.07 8.09 8.13
N ASP A 298 19.64 7.77 6.96
CA ASP A 298 20.55 8.66 6.24
C ASP A 298 19.84 9.95 5.80
N ARG A 299 18.63 9.86 5.24
CA ARG A 299 17.82 11.04 4.86
C ARG A 299 17.50 11.95 6.05
N LEU A 300 17.25 11.35 7.22
CA LEU A 300 16.87 12.07 8.43
C LEU A 300 18.08 12.54 9.25
N GLY A 301 19.31 12.20 8.85
CA GLY A 301 20.51 12.49 9.64
C GLY A 301 20.48 11.83 11.02
N LEU A 302 20.02 10.57 11.06
CA LEU A 302 19.89 9.74 12.26
C LEU A 302 20.84 8.55 12.16
N ASP A 303 21.22 7.97 13.30
CA ASP A 303 22.02 6.74 13.33
C ASP A 303 21.46 5.72 14.33
N ALA A 304 21.54 4.46 13.93
CA ALA A 304 21.14 3.30 14.70
C ALA A 304 21.98 2.08 14.31
N GLU A 305 22.20 1.19 15.25
CA GLU A 305 22.81 -0.11 15.01
C GLU A 305 21.78 -1.01 14.30
N LEU A 306 22.08 -1.44 13.08
CA LEU A 306 21.19 -2.29 12.29
C LEU A 306 21.70 -3.73 12.28
N ILE A 307 20.86 -4.68 12.71
CA ILE A 307 21.23 -6.09 12.75
C ILE A 307 20.22 -6.93 11.97
N ALA A 308 20.71 -7.69 10.99
CA ALA A 308 19.93 -8.67 10.25
C ALA A 308 19.94 -10.01 10.99
N ALA A 309 18.92 -10.29 11.79
CA ALA A 309 18.82 -11.51 12.59
C ALA A 309 17.37 -11.85 12.95
N ASP A 310 17.12 -13.10 13.28
CA ASP A 310 15.87 -13.49 13.94
C ASP A 310 15.87 -12.93 15.37
N ALA A 311 14.92 -12.05 15.69
CA ALA A 311 14.82 -11.43 17.01
C ALA A 311 14.67 -12.44 18.15
N ARG A 312 14.20 -13.66 17.87
CA ARG A 312 14.07 -14.77 18.85
C ARG A 312 15.42 -15.38 19.20
N GLU A 313 16.40 -15.34 18.29
CA GLU A 313 17.72 -15.94 18.43
C GLU A 313 18.69 -14.99 19.13
N THR A 314 18.37 -14.57 20.36
CA THR A 314 19.10 -13.51 21.09
C THR A 314 20.59 -13.77 21.22
N ALA A 315 21.02 -15.03 21.32
CA ALA A 315 22.43 -15.39 21.37
C ALA A 315 23.24 -14.99 20.11
N GLN A 316 22.59 -14.74 18.97
CA GLN A 316 23.25 -14.39 17.71
C GLN A 316 23.50 -12.89 17.55
N TRP A 317 22.69 -12.04 18.18
CA TRP A 317 22.70 -10.60 17.92
C TRP A 317 22.75 -9.73 19.17
N TRP A 318 22.32 -10.24 20.33
CA TRP A 318 22.30 -9.46 21.56
C TRP A 318 23.67 -9.51 22.24
N ASP A 319 24.18 -8.34 22.59
CA ASP A 319 25.49 -8.14 23.23
C ASP A 319 25.50 -8.39 24.75
N GLY A 320 24.42 -8.94 25.31
CA GLY A 320 24.26 -9.19 26.74
C GLY A 320 24.00 -7.92 27.57
N LYS A 321 23.96 -6.73 26.95
CA LYS A 321 23.67 -5.47 27.64
C LYS A 321 22.16 -5.21 27.67
N PRO A 322 21.54 -5.01 28.85
CA PRO A 322 20.10 -4.77 28.93
C PRO A 322 19.64 -3.52 28.17
N PHE A 323 18.45 -3.60 27.58
CA PHE A 323 17.72 -2.46 27.03
C PHE A 323 16.82 -1.85 28.10
N GLN A 324 16.71 -0.52 28.14
CA GLN A 324 15.79 0.18 29.07
C GLN A 324 14.37 0.27 28.51
N ARG A 325 14.24 0.22 27.18
CA ARG A 325 12.96 0.17 26.45
C ARG A 325 13.08 -0.78 25.27
N ILE A 326 11.99 -1.48 24.97
CA ILE A 326 11.86 -2.38 23.83
C ILE A 326 10.56 -2.05 23.12
N LEU A 327 10.66 -1.68 21.85
CA LEU A 327 9.54 -1.66 20.92
C LEU A 327 9.55 -2.98 20.15
N LEU A 328 8.42 -3.69 20.15
CA LEU A 328 8.21 -4.88 19.34
C LEU A 328 7.06 -4.62 18.37
N ASP A 329 7.40 -4.31 17.11
CA ASP A 329 6.44 -4.20 16.02
C ASP A 329 6.19 -5.58 15.40
N ALA A 330 5.52 -6.44 16.17
CA ALA A 330 5.42 -7.86 15.87
C ALA A 330 4.84 -8.13 14.47
N PRO A 331 5.40 -9.12 13.72
CA PRO A 331 4.78 -9.59 12.48
C PRO A 331 3.34 -10.03 12.75
N CYS A 332 2.38 -9.43 12.03
CA CYS A 332 0.96 -9.64 12.25
C CYS A 332 0.21 -9.92 10.95
N SER A 333 -1.11 -10.16 11.06
CA SER A 333 -1.99 -10.38 9.90
C SER A 333 -2.19 -9.15 9.02
N ALA A 334 -1.76 -7.96 9.47
CA ALA A 334 -1.92 -6.67 8.80
C ALA A 334 -3.40 -6.30 8.50
N THR A 335 -4.37 -6.87 9.22
CA THR A 335 -5.80 -6.61 8.99
C THR A 335 -6.24 -5.18 9.30
N GLY A 336 -5.45 -4.44 10.09
CA GLY A 336 -5.69 -3.03 10.40
C GLY A 336 -5.13 -2.04 9.37
N VAL A 337 -4.49 -2.53 8.30
CA VAL A 337 -3.92 -1.71 7.21
C VAL A 337 -4.40 -2.19 5.83
N ILE A 338 -5.61 -2.75 5.78
CA ILE A 338 -6.31 -3.11 4.52
C ILE A 338 -6.71 -1.83 3.79
#